data_AF-A0A2K3J3Y5-F1
#
_entry.id   AF-A0A2K3J3Y5-F1
#
_cell.length_a   1.000
_cell.length_b   1.000
_cell.length_c   1.000
_cell.angle_alpha   90.00
_cell.angle_beta   90.00
_cell.angle_gamma   90.00
#
_symmetry.space_group_name_H-M   'P 1'
#
loop_
_entity.id
_entity.type
_entity.pdbx_description
1 polymer ?
#
loop_
_entity_poly.entity_id
_entity_poly.type
_entity_poly.pdbx_seq_one_letter_code
_entity_poly.pdbx_strand_id
1 'polypeptide(L)'
;MKNNYLKISICVGIAALMILSALPTLTANTSSDETKVYTGPKEVYKIPKGKPSSPPGLDKPPKDEEPEADPTINKWAVIIGISDYRGVGNDLQYCDDDAQDMYNYLLAKGYPAENIKLLKDKSAKSTAIVSAINWLGSQENETSEVVFFYSGHG
;
A
#
# COMPACT_ATOMS: atom_id res chain seq x y z
N MET A 1 38.99 43.54 50.16
CA MET A 1 38.83 42.97 48.80
C MET A 1 38.87 41.44 48.88
N LYS A 2 37.75 40.82 49.27
CA LYS A 2 37.54 39.37 49.22
C LYS A 2 36.07 39.20 48.85
N ASN A 3 35.81 38.64 47.67
CA ASN A 3 34.58 37.99 47.23
C ASN A 3 34.51 38.12 45.72
N ASN A 4 35.01 37.11 45.00
CA ASN A 4 34.64 36.85 43.60
C ASN A 4 34.88 35.39 43.15
N TYR A 5 35.39 34.50 44.01
CA TYR A 5 35.66 33.10 43.63
C TYR A 5 34.58 32.09 44.07
N LEU A 6 33.57 32.50 44.85
CA LEU A 6 32.57 31.56 45.41
C LEU A 6 31.33 31.34 44.52
N LYS A 7 31.18 32.05 43.40
CA LYS A 7 30.02 31.89 42.50
C LYS A 7 30.27 31.02 41.26
N ILE A 8 31.52 30.64 40.98
CA ILE A 8 31.87 29.91 39.75
C ILE A 8 31.89 28.38 39.97
N SER A 9 31.96 27.88 41.21
CA SER A 9 32.00 26.43 41.48
C SER A 9 30.64 25.73 41.64
N ILE A 10 29.52 26.44 41.67
CA ILE A 10 28.20 25.80 41.88
C ILE A 10 27.52 25.42 40.54
N CYS A 11 27.93 25.99 39.41
CA CYS A 11 27.30 25.71 38.11
C CYS A 11 27.86 24.48 37.38
N VAL A 12 29.01 23.95 37.76
CA VAL A 12 29.59 22.76 37.11
C VAL A 12 29.18 21.45 37.80
N GLY A 13 28.78 21.49 39.07
CA GLY A 13 28.41 20.30 39.86
C GLY A 13 26.95 19.84 39.71
N ILE A 14 26.04 20.69 39.22
CA ILE A 14 24.61 20.32 39.02
C ILE A 14 24.34 19.91 37.56
N ALA A 15 25.18 20.32 36.61
CA ALA A 15 25.01 19.96 35.20
C ALA A 15 25.42 18.51 34.87
N ALA A 16 26.19 17.85 35.73
CA ALA A 16 26.68 16.47 35.49
C ALA A 16 25.78 15.37 36.07
N LEU A 17 24.67 15.70 36.76
CA LEU A 17 23.75 14.70 37.36
C LEU A 17 22.34 14.72 36.74
N MET A 18 22.14 15.42 35.62
CA MET A 18 20.86 15.48 34.89
C MET A 18 21.04 15.21 33.39
N ILE A 19 21.94 14.29 33.04
CA ILE A 19 21.99 13.71 31.69
C ILE A 19 22.07 12.18 31.83
N LEU A 20 21.09 11.62 32.53
CA LEU A 20 20.60 10.28 32.21
C LEU A 20 19.30 10.51 31.44
N SER A 21 19.43 11.00 30.21
CA SER A 21 18.33 11.09 29.27
C SER A 21 17.72 9.71 29.14
N ALA A 22 16.46 9.59 29.53
CA ALA A 22 15.64 8.44 29.22
C ALA A 22 15.87 8.08 27.75
N LEU A 23 16.46 6.90 27.52
CA LEU A 23 16.38 6.28 26.21
C LEU A 23 14.88 6.18 25.91
N PRO A 24 14.38 6.65 24.75
CA PRO A 24 13.07 6.23 24.32
C PRO A 24 13.16 4.71 24.26
N THR A 25 12.43 4.04 25.15
CA THR A 25 12.13 2.63 24.94
C THR A 25 11.40 2.61 23.60
N LEU A 26 12.06 2.13 22.55
CA LEU A 26 11.34 1.60 21.41
C LEU A 26 10.53 0.43 21.96
N THR A 27 9.35 0.74 22.47
CA THR A 27 8.27 -0.20 22.45
C THR A 27 7.97 -0.36 20.98
N ALA A 28 8.60 -1.37 20.37
CA ALA A 28 7.99 -1.99 19.22
C ALA A 28 6.65 -2.50 19.76
N ASN A 29 5.59 -1.71 19.58
CA ASN A 29 4.25 -2.27 19.55
C ASN A 29 4.26 -3.23 18.37
N THR A 30 4.68 -4.46 18.63
CA THR A 30 4.20 -5.59 17.85
C THR A 30 2.69 -5.51 18.05
N SER A 31 2.00 -5.01 17.02
CA SER A 31 0.56 -5.17 16.85
C SER A 31 0.33 -6.67 16.78
N SER A 32 0.32 -7.31 17.94
CA SER A 32 -0.16 -8.65 18.09
C SER A 32 -1.63 -8.57 17.74
N ASP A 33 -2.00 -9.30 16.70
CA ASP A 33 -3.35 -9.79 16.48
C ASP A 33 -4.32 -8.83 15.75
N GLU A 34 -4.08 -8.66 14.45
CA GLU A 34 -5.18 -8.53 13.48
C GLU A 34 -4.84 -9.37 12.23
N THR A 35 -4.61 -10.68 12.41
CA THR A 35 -4.72 -11.57 11.24
C THR A 35 -6.20 -11.69 10.90
N LYS A 36 -6.70 -10.81 10.03
CA LYS A 36 -8.04 -10.95 9.45
C LYS A 36 -8.07 -12.19 8.57
N VAL A 37 -8.64 -13.27 9.09
CA VAL A 37 -8.85 -14.51 8.33
C VAL A 37 -10.10 -14.31 7.47
N TYR A 38 -9.92 -14.22 6.15
CA TYR A 38 -11.05 -14.18 5.22
C TYR A 38 -11.86 -15.49 5.33
N THR A 39 -13.12 -15.37 5.76
CA THR A 39 -14.06 -16.48 5.91
C THR A 39 -15.13 -16.51 4.81
N GLY A 40 -15.08 -15.55 3.88
CA GLY A 40 -16.04 -15.44 2.78
C GLY A 40 -15.89 -16.50 1.68
N PRO A 41 -16.75 -16.46 0.64
CA PRO A 41 -16.70 -17.38 -0.49
C PRO A 41 -15.33 -17.37 -1.18
N LYS A 42 -14.76 -18.56 -1.46
CA LYS A 42 -13.44 -18.69 -2.11
C LYS A 42 -13.45 -18.41 -3.62
N GLU A 43 -14.61 -18.52 -4.26
CA GLU A 43 -14.80 -18.16 -5.67
C GLU A 43 -15.80 -17.01 -5.76
N VAL A 44 -15.31 -15.83 -6.14
CA VAL A 44 -16.13 -14.62 -6.36
C VAL A 44 -16.42 -14.41 -7.85
N TYR A 45 -15.60 -14.98 -8.75
CA TYR A 45 -15.77 -14.92 -10.20
C TYR A 45 -15.62 -16.29 -10.85
N LYS A 46 -16.67 -16.78 -11.52
CA LYS A 46 -16.62 -18.01 -12.32
C LYS A 46 -16.36 -17.66 -13.78
N ILE A 47 -15.20 -18.04 -14.31
CA ILE A 47 -14.95 -17.97 -15.75
C ILE A 47 -15.89 -18.97 -16.45
N PRO A 48 -16.75 -18.54 -17.39
CA PRO A 48 -17.59 -19.46 -18.15
C PRO A 48 -16.70 -20.45 -18.91
N LYS A 49 -16.84 -21.75 -18.64
CA LYS A 49 -16.12 -22.81 -19.38
C LYS A 49 -16.76 -23.02 -20.75
N GLY A 50 -16.58 -22.06 -21.66
CA GLY A 50 -16.81 -22.22 -23.09
C GLY A 50 -15.54 -22.70 -23.79
N LYS A 51 -15.66 -23.69 -24.69
CA LYS A 51 -14.56 -24.09 -25.58
C LYS A 51 -14.29 -22.94 -26.55
N PRO A 52 -13.04 -22.48 -26.77
CA PRO A 52 -12.78 -21.40 -27.72
C PRO A 52 -13.18 -21.87 -29.12
N SER A 53 -14.10 -21.16 -29.77
CA SER A 53 -14.65 -21.51 -31.08
C SER A 53 -13.92 -20.85 -32.25
N SER A 54 -12.85 -20.08 -32.01
CA SER A 54 -12.14 -19.32 -33.05
C SER A 54 -10.62 -19.30 -32.85
N PRO A 55 -9.82 -19.02 -33.90
CA PRO A 55 -8.37 -18.88 -33.80
C PRO A 55 -7.97 -17.70 -32.89
N PRO A 56 -6.79 -17.76 -32.23
CA PRO A 56 -6.34 -16.69 -31.33
C PRO A 56 -6.24 -15.34 -32.05
N GLY A 57 -6.97 -14.33 -31.56
CA GLY A 57 -6.77 -12.92 -31.94
C GLY A 57 -7.92 -12.21 -32.67
N LEU A 58 -9.08 -12.84 -32.88
CA LEU A 58 -10.22 -12.21 -33.57
C LEU A 58 -11.59 -12.42 -32.91
N ASP A 59 -11.61 -12.77 -31.62
CA ASP A 59 -12.85 -12.76 -30.85
C ASP A 59 -13.06 -11.36 -30.28
N LYS A 60 -13.97 -10.59 -30.90
CA LYS A 60 -14.68 -9.54 -30.18
C LYS A 60 -15.34 -10.25 -29.00
N PRO A 61 -15.01 -9.92 -27.74
CA PRO A 61 -15.61 -10.60 -26.61
C PRO A 61 -17.14 -10.50 -26.76
N PRO A 62 -17.90 -11.56 -26.41
CA PRO A 62 -19.33 -11.44 -26.21
C PRO A 62 -19.55 -10.18 -25.38
N LYS A 63 -20.51 -9.36 -25.80
CA LYS A 63 -21.02 -8.26 -24.99
C LYS A 63 -21.83 -8.90 -23.87
N ASP A 64 -21.17 -9.66 -23.01
CA ASP A 64 -21.68 -10.01 -21.71
C ASP A 64 -21.99 -8.66 -21.07
N GLU A 65 -23.26 -8.44 -20.74
CA GLU A 65 -23.67 -7.27 -20.00
C GLU A 65 -22.88 -7.30 -18.70
N GLU A 66 -21.82 -6.49 -18.66
CA GLU A 66 -20.94 -6.41 -17.54
C GLU A 66 -21.81 -6.07 -16.34
N PRO A 67 -21.82 -6.91 -15.27
CA PRO A 67 -22.71 -6.70 -14.16
C PRO A 67 -22.50 -5.28 -13.63
N GLU A 68 -23.59 -4.50 -13.61
CA GLU A 68 -23.54 -3.12 -13.14
C GLU A 68 -22.92 -3.11 -11.74
N ALA A 69 -22.00 -2.17 -11.50
CA ALA A 69 -21.32 -2.05 -10.23
C ALA A 69 -22.36 -1.86 -9.11
N ASP A 70 -22.44 -2.79 -8.18
CA ASP A 70 -23.28 -2.64 -6.99
C ASP A 70 -22.70 -1.53 -6.10
N PRO A 71 -23.38 -0.38 -5.97
CA PRO A 71 -22.88 0.77 -5.24
C PRO A 71 -22.83 0.54 -3.73
N THR A 72 -23.36 -0.58 -3.23
CA THR A 72 -23.35 -0.94 -1.80
C THR A 72 -22.06 -1.63 -1.36
N ILE A 73 -21.23 -2.08 -2.31
CA ILE A 73 -19.98 -2.78 -2.02
C ILE A 73 -18.88 -1.79 -1.65
N ASN A 74 -18.24 -2.01 -0.50
CA ASN A 74 -17.15 -1.17 0.00
C ASN A 74 -15.82 -1.49 -0.71
N LYS A 75 -15.51 -0.77 -1.79
CA LYS A 75 -14.38 -1.09 -2.68
C LYS A 75 -13.08 -0.38 -2.30
N TRP A 76 -11.96 -1.11 -2.25
CA TRP A 76 -10.64 -0.59 -1.92
C TRP A 76 -9.54 -1.18 -2.78
N ALA A 77 -8.50 -0.39 -3.09
CA ALA A 77 -7.37 -0.90 -3.86
C ALA A 77 -6.00 -0.33 -3.46
N VAL A 78 -4.97 -1.16 -3.63
CA VAL A 78 -3.57 -0.75 -3.68
C VAL A 78 -3.01 -1.23 -5.02
N ILE A 79 -2.48 -0.30 -5.81
CA ILE A 79 -1.98 -0.50 -7.17
C ILE A 79 -0.54 -0.02 -7.23
N ILE A 80 0.36 -0.89 -7.66
CA ILE A 80 1.81 -0.64 -7.67
C ILE A 80 2.35 -0.95 -9.07
N GLY A 81 3.13 -0.02 -9.62
CA GLY A 81 3.83 -0.20 -10.90
C GLY A 81 5.25 0.36 -10.81
N ILE A 82 6.27 -0.44 -11.11
CA ILE A 82 7.67 0.00 -11.01
C ILE A 82 8.37 -0.30 -12.32
N SER A 83 8.63 0.74 -13.10
CA SER A 83 9.40 0.69 -14.35
C SER A 83 10.82 1.24 -14.14
N ASP A 84 10.96 2.35 -13.42
CA ASP A 84 12.24 3.03 -13.15
C ASP A 84 12.89 2.48 -11.86
N TYR A 85 13.78 1.51 -12.04
CA TYR A 85 14.56 0.92 -10.94
C TYR A 85 15.87 1.70 -10.75
N ARG A 86 16.53 1.51 -9.59
CA ARG A 86 17.80 2.21 -9.34
C ARG A 86 18.88 1.79 -10.35
N GLY A 87 19.27 2.72 -11.21
CA GLY A 87 20.24 2.51 -12.27
C GLY A 87 19.55 2.64 -13.64
N VAL A 88 20.10 1.98 -14.66
CA VAL A 88 19.43 1.82 -15.97
C VAL A 88 19.37 0.35 -16.42
N GLY A 89 20.11 -0.53 -15.75
CA GLY A 89 20.25 -1.93 -16.17
C GLY A 89 19.08 -2.83 -15.79
N ASN A 90 18.18 -2.34 -14.93
CA ASN A 90 17.04 -3.11 -14.40
C ASN A 90 15.69 -2.46 -14.74
N ASP A 91 15.68 -1.45 -15.61
CA ASP A 91 14.43 -0.74 -15.93
C ASP A 91 13.50 -1.64 -16.74
N LEU A 92 12.21 -1.52 -16.46
CA LEU A 92 11.12 -2.11 -17.23
C LEU A 92 10.42 -1.00 -18.01
N GLN A 93 9.69 -1.37 -19.06
CA GLN A 93 9.14 -0.39 -19.99
C GLN A 93 7.72 0.06 -19.66
N TYR A 94 6.90 -0.78 -19.01
CA TYR A 94 5.45 -0.60 -18.99
C TYR A 94 4.77 -0.84 -17.65
N CYS A 95 5.51 -1.20 -16.59
CA CYS A 95 4.90 -1.57 -15.32
C CYS A 95 4.15 -0.41 -14.64
N ASP A 96 4.68 0.79 -14.81
CA ASP A 96 4.09 2.04 -14.34
C ASP A 96 2.85 2.44 -15.18
N ASP A 97 2.85 2.15 -16.49
CA ASP A 97 1.68 2.25 -17.37
C ASP A 97 0.60 1.23 -17.03
N ASP A 98 0.96 -0.04 -16.79
CA ASP A 98 0.03 -1.10 -16.35
C ASP A 98 -0.72 -0.68 -15.07
N ALA A 99 0.00 -0.07 -14.12
CA ALA A 99 -0.60 0.44 -12.89
C ALA A 99 -1.56 1.61 -13.16
N GLN A 100 -1.26 2.48 -14.13
CA GLN A 100 -2.14 3.56 -14.52
C GLN A 100 -3.42 3.03 -15.21
N ASP A 101 -3.29 2.01 -16.05
CA ASP A 101 -4.41 1.36 -16.73
C ASP A 101 -5.32 0.63 -15.73
N MET A 102 -4.73 -0.08 -14.76
CA MET A 102 -5.49 -0.70 -13.67
C MET A 102 -6.23 0.36 -12.84
N TYR A 103 -5.59 1.48 -12.51
CA TYR A 103 -6.25 2.58 -11.81
C TYR A 103 -7.47 3.09 -12.58
N ASN A 104 -7.31 3.38 -13.88
CA ASN A 104 -8.40 3.86 -14.74
C ASN A 104 -9.52 2.83 -14.86
N TYR A 105 -9.17 1.55 -14.98
CA TYR A 105 -10.14 0.45 -15.02
C TYR A 105 -10.94 0.34 -13.72
N LEU A 106 -10.30 0.42 -12.55
CA LEU A 106 -11.00 0.37 -11.27
C LEU A 106 -11.92 1.57 -11.05
N LEU A 107 -11.53 2.77 -11.47
CA LEU A 107 -12.43 3.93 -11.47
C LEU A 107 -13.69 3.66 -12.31
N ALA A 108 -13.52 3.11 -13.51
CA ALA A 108 -14.64 2.74 -14.37
C ALA A 108 -15.52 1.62 -13.76
N LYS A 109 -14.97 0.82 -12.84
CA LYS A 109 -15.66 -0.23 -12.08
C LYS A 109 -16.28 0.24 -10.76
N GLY A 110 -16.30 1.56 -10.54
CA GLY A 110 -16.95 2.17 -9.38
C GLY A 110 -16.10 2.16 -8.11
N TYR A 111 -14.79 1.98 -8.21
CA TYR A 111 -13.91 2.24 -7.07
C TYR A 111 -13.80 3.75 -6.86
N PRO A 112 -14.10 4.28 -5.65
CA PRO A 112 -13.86 5.69 -5.34
C PRO A 112 -12.37 5.99 -5.42
N ALA A 113 -11.99 7.11 -6.03
CA ALA A 113 -10.58 7.48 -6.22
C ALA A 113 -9.83 7.61 -4.87
N GLU A 114 -10.52 8.08 -3.83
CA GLU A 114 -10.04 8.19 -2.45
C GLU A 114 -9.72 6.83 -1.80
N ASN A 115 -10.35 5.75 -2.30
CA ASN A 115 -10.17 4.39 -1.82
C ASN A 115 -9.10 3.62 -2.61
N ILE A 116 -8.34 4.30 -3.47
CA ILE A 116 -7.26 3.71 -4.25
C ILE A 116 -5.92 4.36 -3.87
N LYS A 117 -4.91 3.56 -3.53
CA LYS A 117 -3.51 3.99 -3.49
C LYS A 117 -2.81 3.55 -4.76
N LEU A 118 -2.37 4.52 -5.56
CA LEU A 118 -1.51 4.30 -6.73
C LEU A 118 -0.07 4.70 -6.39
N LEU A 119 0.85 3.74 -6.48
CA LEU A 119 2.28 3.94 -6.24
C LEU A 119 3.05 3.58 -7.51
N LYS A 120 3.69 4.57 -8.13
CA LYS A 120 4.51 4.40 -9.34
C LYS A 120 5.99 4.70 -9.09
N ASP A 121 6.88 3.90 -9.66
CA ASP A 121 8.33 4.15 -9.73
C ASP A 121 8.96 4.59 -8.39
N LYS A 122 9.61 5.76 -8.36
CA LYS A 122 10.27 6.35 -7.19
C LYS A 122 9.35 6.57 -5.98
N SER A 123 8.03 6.60 -6.18
CA SER A 123 7.05 6.65 -5.09
C SER A 123 6.74 5.28 -4.48
N ALA A 124 6.93 4.18 -5.23
CA ALA A 124 6.73 2.80 -4.81
C ALA A 124 7.92 2.26 -3.99
N LYS A 125 8.35 3.02 -2.98
CA LYS A 125 9.37 2.58 -2.02
C LYS A 125 8.80 1.42 -1.18
N SER A 126 9.67 0.52 -0.73
CA SER A 126 9.28 -0.58 0.18
C SER A 126 8.46 -0.09 1.38
N THR A 127 8.87 1.01 2.02
CA THR A 127 8.12 1.60 3.14
C THR A 127 6.74 2.12 2.72
N ALA A 128 6.62 2.75 1.55
CA ALA A 128 5.34 3.25 1.04
C ALA A 128 4.38 2.10 0.69
N ILE A 129 4.90 1.01 0.08
CA ILE A 129 4.12 -0.20 -0.22
C ILE A 129 3.59 -0.84 1.07
N VAL A 130 4.46 -1.04 2.06
CA VAL A 130 4.04 -1.60 3.36
C VAL A 130 3.02 -0.68 4.05
N SER A 131 3.22 0.64 4.04
CA SER A 131 2.25 1.58 4.57
C SER A 131 0.91 1.54 3.83
N ALA A 132 0.92 1.37 2.50
CA ALA A 132 -0.30 1.24 1.71
C ALA A 132 -1.05 -0.07 2.02
N ILE A 133 -0.34 -1.18 2.20
CA ILE A 133 -0.95 -2.47 2.61
C ILE A 133 -1.56 -2.36 4.02
N ASN A 134 -0.85 -1.75 4.96
CA ASN A 134 -1.38 -1.54 6.33
C ASN A 134 -2.59 -0.60 6.33
N TRP A 135 -2.53 0.48 5.54
CA TRP A 135 -3.66 1.36 5.32
C TRP A 135 -4.85 0.57 4.77
N LEU A 136 -4.66 -0.25 3.74
CA LEU A 136 -5.72 -1.06 3.14
C LEU A 136 -6.40 -1.96 4.19
N GLY A 137 -5.62 -2.68 4.99
CA GLY A 137 -6.14 -3.52 6.09
C GLY A 137 -6.92 -2.74 7.15
N SER A 138 -6.58 -1.47 7.39
CA SER A 138 -7.32 -0.61 8.33
C SER A 138 -8.63 -0.05 7.77
N GLN A 139 -8.83 -0.08 6.44
CA GLN A 139 -10.00 0.48 5.78
C GLN A 139 -11.04 -0.59 5.41
N GLU A 140 -10.59 -1.78 5.00
CA GLU A 140 -11.49 -2.85 4.56
C GLU A 140 -12.23 -3.53 5.72
N ASN A 141 -13.34 -4.18 5.39
CA ASN A 141 -14.09 -5.05 6.27
C ASN A 141 -14.61 -6.31 5.54
N GLU A 142 -15.36 -7.16 6.25
CA GLU A 142 -15.88 -8.44 5.73
C GLU A 142 -16.75 -8.34 4.46
N THR A 143 -17.28 -7.15 4.15
CA THR A 143 -18.10 -6.89 2.95
C THR A 143 -17.33 -6.18 1.83
N SER A 144 -16.05 -5.90 2.04
CA SER A 144 -15.23 -5.15 1.10
C SER A 144 -14.79 -5.99 -0.10
N GLU A 145 -14.81 -5.37 -1.28
CA GLU A 145 -14.09 -5.86 -2.46
C GLU A 145 -12.72 -5.20 -2.47
N VAL A 146 -11.66 -6.00 -2.33
CA VAL A 146 -10.28 -5.51 -2.22
C VAL A 146 -9.46 -5.97 -3.41
N VAL A 147 -8.78 -5.02 -4.06
CA VAL A 147 -7.82 -5.30 -5.15
C VAL A 147 -6.41 -4.92 -4.71
N PHE A 148 -5.50 -5.88 -4.82
CA PHE A 148 -4.07 -5.63 -4.75
C PHE A 148 -3.46 -5.92 -6.13
N PHE A 149 -2.84 -4.93 -6.75
CA PHE A 149 -2.21 -5.05 -8.06
C PHE A 149 -0.73 -4.65 -7.97
N TYR A 150 0.13 -5.45 -8.59
CA TYR A 150 1.56 -5.21 -8.69
C TYR A 150 2.06 -5.57 -10.09
N SER A 151 2.73 -4.63 -10.75
CA SER A 151 3.53 -4.86 -11.95
C SER A 151 4.97 -4.40 -11.70
N GLY A 152 5.94 -5.28 -11.94
CA GLY A 152 7.37 -5.05 -11.67
C GLY A 152 8.18 -6.36 -11.62
N HIS A 153 9.45 -6.28 -11.21
CA HIS A 153 10.29 -7.45 -10.92
C HIS A 153 9.70 -8.30 -9.79
N GLY A 154 9.92 -9.62 -9.87
CA GLY A 154 9.46 -10.63 -8.89
C GLY A 154 10.55 -11.56 -8.41
#